data_AF-X1QUK9-F1
#
_entry.id   AF-X1QUK9-F1
#
_cell.length_a   1.000
_cell.length_b   1.000
_cell.length_c   1.000
_cell.angle_alpha   90.00
_cell.angle_beta   90.00
_cell.angle_gamma   90.00
#
_symmetry.space_group_name_H-M   'P 1'
#
loop_
_entity.id
_entity.type
_entity.pdbx_description
1 polymer ?
#
loop_
_entity_poly.entity_id
_entity_poly.type
_entity_poly.pdbx_seq_one_letter_code
_entity_poly.pdbx_strand_id
1 'polypeptide(L)' 'ARIIYIPNKKIPELKSLRFYFLAYKDIPILHEHLANKIFEDFEKTVKPKKLRFELDVAVRGGIHTKITKESSRK' A
#
# COMPACT_ATOMS: atom_id res chain seq x y z
N ALA A 1 1.26 -7.72 1.03
CA ALA A 1 1.45 -6.26 1.19
C ALA A 1 1.44 -5.91 2.68
N ARG A 2 2.28 -4.98 3.11
CA ARG A 2 2.40 -4.54 4.50
C ARG A 2 2.30 -3.01 4.56
N ILE A 3 1.39 -2.49 5.38
CA ILE A 3 1.27 -1.05 5.68
C ILE A 3 1.77 -0.83 7.10
N ILE A 4 2.80 0.00 7.26
CA ILE A 4 3.34 0.42 8.55
C ILE A 4 3.13 1.92 8.62
N TYR A 5 2.40 2.41 9.61
CA TYR A 5 2.10 3.83 9.71
C TYR A 5 1.99 4.27 11.16
N ILE A 6 2.26 5.56 11.38
CA ILE A 6 1.98 6.23 12.65
C ILE A 6 0.68 7.03 12.45
N PRO A 7 -0.42 6.67 13.15
CA PRO A 7 -1.69 7.36 12.98
C PRO A 7 -1.58 8.84 13.36
N ASN A 8 -2.47 9.64 12.76
CA ASN A 8 -2.73 11.01 13.19
C ASN A 8 -4.12 11.07 13.84
N LYS A 9 -5.13 11.56 13.12
CA LYS A 9 -6.51 11.69 13.60
C LYS A 9 -7.45 10.58 13.14
N LYS A 10 -7.01 9.74 12.20
CA LYS A 10 -7.83 8.68 11.59
C LYS A 10 -7.13 7.35 11.68
N ILE A 11 -7.91 6.30 11.90
CA ILE A 11 -7.50 4.90 11.84
C ILE A 11 -8.42 4.21 10.82
N PRO A 12 -7.88 3.55 9.79
CA PRO A 12 -8.69 2.82 8.83
C PRO A 12 -9.37 1.62 9.50
N GLU A 13 -10.64 1.41 9.19
CA GLU A 13 -11.36 0.22 9.58
C GLU A 13 -10.84 -1.01 8.81
N LEU A 14 -10.60 -2.12 9.52
CA LEU A 14 -10.01 -3.34 8.94
C LEU A 14 -10.87 -3.97 7.84
N LYS A 15 -12.20 -3.95 7.99
CA LYS A 15 -13.13 -4.52 7.00
C LYS A 15 -13.05 -3.74 5.69
N SER A 16 -13.18 -2.42 5.75
CA SER A 16 -13.05 -1.53 4.59
C SER A 16 -11.68 -1.65 3.92
N LEU A 17 -10.60 -1.74 4.70
CA LEU A 17 -9.24 -1.92 4.17
C LEU A 17 -9.08 -3.26 3.43
N ARG A 18 -9.66 -4.35 3.95
CA ARG A 18 -9.69 -5.64 3.26
C ARG A 18 -10.41 -5.56 1.92
N PHE A 19 -11.59 -4.93 1.88
CA PHE A 19 -12.34 -4.77 0.63
C PHE A 19 -11.57 -3.93 -0.40
N TYR A 20 -10.88 -2.88 0.05
CA TYR A 20 -10.02 -2.08 -0.81
C TYR A 20 -8.94 -2.93 -1.51
N PHE A 21 -8.23 -3.80 -0.78
CA PHE A 21 -7.25 -4.69 -1.41
C PHE A 21 -7.88 -5.72 -2.35
N LEU A 22 -9.05 -6.28 -1.98
CA LEU A 22 -9.75 -7.25 -2.82
C LEU A 22 -10.20 -6.66 -4.16
N ALA A 23 -10.50 -5.36 -4.22
CA ALA A 23 -10.88 -4.68 -5.45
C ALA A 23 -9.77 -4.73 -6.54
N TYR A 24 -8.50 -4.91 -6.17
CA TYR A 24 -7.39 -5.00 -7.12
C TYR A 24 -7.08 -6.43 -7.61
N LYS A 25 -7.79 -7.45 -7.11
CA LYS A 25 -7.47 -8.85 -7.38
C LYS A 25 -7.53 -9.20 -8.87
N ASP A 26 -8.54 -8.72 -9.57
CA ASP A 26 -8.84 -9.07 -10.96
C ASP A 26 -8.52 -7.94 -11.93
N ILE A 27 -7.73 -6.95 -11.49
CA ILE A 27 -7.34 -5.80 -12.30
C ILE A 27 -5.95 -6.04 -12.89
N PRO A 28 -5.77 -5.99 -14.23
CA PRO A 28 -4.45 -6.00 -14.84
C PRO A 28 -3.72 -4.69 -14.53
N ILE A 29 -2.78 -4.73 -13.60
CA ILE A 29 -2.02 -3.57 -13.13
C ILE A 29 -0.55 -3.93 -12.88
N LEU A 30 0.37 -3.03 -13.25
CA LEU A 30 1.79 -3.17 -12.94
C LEU A 30 2.01 -3.09 -11.43
N HIS A 31 2.90 -3.94 -10.89
CA HIS A 31 3.16 -4.00 -9.44
C HIS A 31 3.63 -2.67 -8.85
N GLU A 32 4.46 -1.92 -9.57
CA GLU A 32 4.91 -0.58 -9.18
C GLU A 32 3.76 0.43 -9.15
N HIS A 33 2.88 0.38 -10.15
CA HIS A 33 1.72 1.26 -10.20
C HIS A 33 0.74 0.95 -9.09
N LEU A 34 0.48 -0.33 -8.81
CA LEU A 34 -0.35 -0.78 -7.69
C LEU A 34 0.21 -0.27 -6.36
N ALA A 35 1.52 -0.40 -6.14
CA ALA A 35 2.16 0.06 -4.91
C ALA A 35 2.06 1.58 -4.73
N ASN A 36 2.27 2.35 -5.82
CA ASN A 36 2.11 3.80 -5.81
C ASN A 36 0.68 4.21 -5.50
N LYS A 37 -0.29 3.55 -6.15
CA LYS A 37 -1.72 3.84 -5.99
C LYS A 37 -2.18 3.62 -4.55
N ILE A 38 -1.88 2.45 -3.98
CA ILE A 38 -2.23 2.11 -2.59
C ILE A 38 -1.61 3.09 -1.60
N PHE A 39 -0.33 3.43 -1.79
CA PHE A 39 0.36 4.39 -0.93
C PHE A 39 -0.31 5.77 -0.94
N GLU A 40 -0.59 6.31 -2.13
CA GLU A 40 -1.20 7.63 -2.27
C GLU A 40 -2.63 7.67 -1.74
N ASP A 41 -3.44 6.66 -2.03
CA ASP A 41 -4.83 6.59 -1.57
C ASP A 41 -4.87 6.50 -0.04
N PHE A 42 -3.98 5.71 0.57
CA PHE A 42 -3.85 5.61 2.02
C PHE A 42 -3.37 6.94 2.63
N GLU A 43 -2.36 7.58 2.06
CA GLU A 43 -1.85 8.86 2.54
C GLU A 43 -2.91 9.97 2.47
N LYS A 44 -3.67 10.05 1.38
CA LYS A 44 -4.74 11.04 1.19
C LYS A 44 -5.91 10.82 2.15
N THR A 45 -6.27 9.57 2.41
CA THR A 45 -7.46 9.21 3.20
C THR A 45 -7.20 9.23 4.70
N VAL A 46 -6.12 8.58 5.14
CA VAL A 46 -5.76 8.40 6.55
C VAL A 46 -4.93 9.58 7.08
N LYS A 47 -4.15 10.23 6.21
CA LYS A 47 -3.25 11.35 6.56
C LYS A 47 -2.35 11.03 7.78
N PRO A 48 -1.61 9.91 7.75
CA PRO A 48 -0.75 9.50 8.86
C PRO A 48 0.45 10.46 9.01
N LYS A 49 1.11 10.43 10.19
CA LYS A 49 2.33 11.21 10.44
C LYS A 49 3.54 10.62 9.70
N LYS A 50 3.61 9.29 9.65
CA LYS A 50 4.60 8.52 8.89
C LYS A 50 3.88 7.37 8.19
N LEU A 51 4.30 7.06 6.97
CA LEU A 51 3.76 5.95 6.20
C LEU A 51 4.89 5.21 5.48
N ARG A 52 4.91 3.89 5.65
CA ARG A 52 5.71 2.97 4.88
C ARG A 52 4.81 1.88 4.33
N PHE A 53 4.93 1.62 3.04
CA PHE A 53 4.22 0.57 2.34
C PHE A 53 5.22 -0.38 1.69
N GLU A 54 4.97 -1.67 1.84
CA GLU A 54 5.79 -2.74 1.25
C GLU A 54 4.88 -3.67 0.45
N LEU A 55 5.18 -3.82 -0.83
CA LEU A 55 4.57 -4.82 -1.71
C LEU A 55 5.63 -5.86 -2.08
N ASP A 56 5.43 -7.06 -1.57
CA ASP A 56 6.23 -8.23 -1.88
C ASP A 56 5.43 -9.07 -2.89
N VAL A 57 6.01 -9.32 -4.07
CA VAL A 57 5.34 -10.05 -5.15
C VAL A 57 6.01 -11.39 -5.39
N ALA A 58 5.20 -12.40 -5.68
CA ALA A 58 5.70 -13.72 -6.01
C ALA A 58 6.66 -13.68 -7.20
N VAL A 59 7.67 -14.55 -7.16
CA VAL A 59 8.67 -14.68 -8.22
C VAL A 59 7.99 -14.94 -9.56
N ARG A 60 8.36 -14.17 -10.59
CA ARG A 60 7.94 -14.39 -11.98
C ARG A 60 9.18 -14.39 -12.87
N GLY A 61 9.33 -15.43 -13.70
CA GLY A 61 10.48 -15.56 -14.59
C GLY A 61 11.83 -15.62 -13.86
N GLY A 62 11.88 -16.16 -12.63
CA GLY A 62 13.09 -16.22 -11.82
C GLY A 62 13.45 -14.91 -11.11
N ILE A 63 12.69 -13.83 -11.31
CA ILE A 63 12.94 -12.52 -10.70
C ILE A 63 11.98 -12.32 -9.52
N HIS A 64 12.55 -12.02 -8.35
CA HIS A 64 11.83 -11.61 -7.17
C HIS A 64 11.80 -10.08 -7.10
N THR A 65 10.62 -9.51 -6.89
CA THR A 65 10.45 -8.06 -6.82
C THR A 65 9.85 -7.67 -5.48
N LYS A 66 10.49 -6.72 -4.80
CA LYS A 66 9.98 -6.12 -3.57
C LYS A 66 10.00 -4.61 -3.72
N ILE A 67 8.83 -4.00 -3.61
CA ILE A 67 8.65 -2.56 -3.75
C ILE A 67 8.40 -1.96 -2.37
N THR A 68 9.19 -0.96 -1.99
CA THR A 68 9.03 -0.22 -0.73
C THR A 68 8.89 1.26 -1.01
N LYS A 69 7.88 1.88 -0.41
CA LYS A 69 7.65 3.34 -0.49
C LYS A 69 7.48 3.89 0.92
N GLU A 70 8.16 4.99 1.20
CA GLU A 70 8.16 5.63 2.51
C GLU A 70 7.97 7.14 2.36
N SER A 71 7.17 7.75 3.22
CA SER A 71 7.14 9.20 3.42
C SER A 71 7.49 9.55 4.87
N SER A 72 8.46 10.45 5.01
CA SER A 72 8.69 11.22 6.22
C SER A 72 8.17 12.63 5.96
N ARG A 73 6.97 12.95 6.44
CA ARG A 73 6.56 14.35 6.56
C ARG A 73 7.40 14.97 7.67
N LYS A 74 8.28 15.91 7.31
CA LYS A 74 8.92 16.84 8.27
C LYS A 74 7.86 17.74 8.89
#